data_AF-A0AB36AZU6-F1
#
_entry.id   AF-A0AB36AZU6-F1
#
_cell.length_a   1.000
_cell.length_b   1.000
_cell.length_c   1.000
_cell.angle_alpha   90.00
_cell.angle_beta   90.00
_cell.angle_gamma   90.00
#
_symmetry.space_group_name_H-M   'P 1'
#
loop_
_entity.id
_entity.type
_entity.pdbx_description
1 polymer ?
#
loop_
_entity_poly.entity_id
_entity_poly.type
_entity_poly.pdbx_seq_one_letter_code
_entity_poly.pdbx_strand_id
1 'polypeptide(L)' 'MPRMSKKLKKELAFFLNERGRRSYNELCRKCQHDCKQSFRAVIVACPRYLSKRSKQKKEDTN' A
#
# COMPACT_ATOMS: atom_id res chain seq x y z
N MET A 1 22.87 11.82 3.64
CA MET A 1 22.69 10.62 4.49
C MET A 1 21.77 9.62 3.79
N PRO A 2 22.12 8.32 3.72
CA PRO A 2 21.20 7.30 3.22
C PRO A 2 19.94 7.25 4.09
N ARG A 3 18.76 7.38 3.49
CA ARG A 3 17.48 7.38 4.23
C ARG A 3 17.17 6.06 4.95
N MET A 4 17.85 4.96 4.63
CA MET A 4 17.63 3.64 5.22
C MET A 4 18.93 2.86 5.42
N SER A 5 18.95 2.02 6.46
CA SER A 5 20.02 1.05 6.70
C SER A 5 20.01 -0.07 5.64
N LYS A 6 21.15 -0.74 5.45
CA LYS A 6 21.27 -1.87 4.51
C LYS A 6 20.30 -3.00 4.83
N LYS A 7 20.06 -3.27 6.12
CA LYS A 7 19.10 -4.28 6.60
C LYS A 7 17.67 -3.92 6.20
N LEU A 8 17.25 -2.70 6.52
CA LEU A 8 15.90 -2.21 6.22
C LEU A 8 15.63 -2.17 4.71
N LYS A 9 16.65 -1.85 3.89
CA LYS A 9 16.54 -1.90 2.42
C LYS A 9 16.25 -3.31 1.90
N LYS A 10 16.83 -4.35 2.53
CA LYS A 10 16.58 -5.75 2.16
C LYS A 10 15.19 -6.21 2.58
N GLU A 11 14.79 -5.92 3.82
CA GLU A 11 13.45 -6.25 4.34
C GLU A 11 12.34 -5.61 3.50
N LEU A 12 12.59 -4.42 2.97
CA LEU A 12 11.63 -3.67 2.16
C LEU A 12 11.85 -3.79 0.67
N ALA A 13 12.78 -4.62 0.20
CA ALA A 13 13.13 -4.69 -1.22
C ALA A 13 11.90 -4.88 -2.12
N PHE A 14 10.92 -5.66 -1.64
CA PHE A 14 9.67 -5.90 -2.32
C PHE A 14 8.79 -4.65 -2.47
N PHE A 15 8.90 -3.69 -1.56
CA PHE A 15 8.17 -2.41 -1.56
C PHE A 15 8.98 -1.25 -2.16
N LEU A 16 10.26 -1.45 -2.51
CA LEU A 16 11.10 -0.39 -3.07
C LEU A 16 10.99 -0.37 -4.60
N ASN A 17 10.80 0.84 -5.14
CA ASN A 17 10.91 1.09 -6.58
C ASN A 17 12.38 1.23 -7.01
N GLU A 18 12.62 1.39 -8.29
CA GLU A 18 13.97 1.57 -8.88
C GLU A 18 14.72 2.79 -8.31
N ARG A 19 13.97 3.79 -7.84
CA ARG A 19 14.51 4.99 -7.18
C ARG A 19 14.75 4.81 -5.69
N GLY A 20 14.58 3.60 -5.16
CA GLY A 20 14.75 3.29 -3.73
C GLY A 20 13.70 3.94 -2.82
N ARG A 21 12.53 4.31 -3.35
CA ARG A 21 11.40 4.85 -2.59
C ARG A 21 10.39 3.75 -2.34
N ARG A 22 9.77 3.76 -1.15
CA ARG A 22 8.69 2.83 -0.83
C ARG A 22 7.46 3.16 -1.67
N SER A 23 6.96 2.18 -2.40
CA SER A 23 5.79 2.26 -3.28
C SER A 23 4.83 1.12 -2.95
N TYR A 24 3.54 1.40 -3.07
CA TYR A 24 2.47 0.45 -2.79
C TYR A 24 1.66 0.18 -4.05
N ASN A 25 0.82 -0.84 -4.04
CA ASN A 25 -0.11 -1.08 -5.13
C ASN A 25 -1.03 0.13 -5.36
N GLU A 26 -1.39 0.40 -6.61
CA GLU A 26 -2.25 1.53 -7.00
C GLU A 26 -3.63 1.48 -6.35
N LEU A 27 -4.22 0.30 -6.22
CA LEU A 27 -5.51 0.09 -5.55
C LEU A 27 -5.36 0.42 -4.06
N CYS A 28 -4.33 -0.13 -3.39
CA CYS A 28 -4.05 0.19 -1.99
C CYS A 28 -3.77 1.68 -1.75
N ARG A 29 -3.10 2.39 -2.66
CA ARG A 29 -2.86 3.84 -2.56
C ARG A 29 -4.16 4.65 -2.55
N LYS A 30 -5.18 4.16 -3.27
CA LYS A 30 -6.51 4.78 -3.38
C LYS A 30 -7.47 4.34 -2.26
N CYS A 31 -7.10 3.32 -1.49
CA CYS A 31 -7.91 2.82 -0.38
C CYS A 31 -7.87 3.77 0.81
N GLN A 32 -9.00 3.99 1.48
CA GLN A 32 -9.09 4.75 2.74
C GLN A 32 -8.39 3.99 3.87
N HIS A 33 -8.42 2.66 3.84
CA HIS A 33 -7.77 1.84 4.83
C HIS A 33 -6.26 1.75 4.58
N ASP A 34 -5.52 1.46 5.66
CA ASP A 34 -4.06 1.33 5.68
C ASP A 34 -3.53 0.04 5.02
N CYS A 35 -4.25 -0.51 4.04
CA CYS A 35 -3.77 -1.65 3.28
C CYS A 35 -2.46 -1.29 2.56
N LYS A 36 -1.41 -2.09 2.80
CA LYS A 36 -0.06 -1.86 2.28
C LYS A 36 0.39 -3.08 1.50
N GLN A 37 -0.20 -3.28 0.33
CA GLN A 37 0.33 -4.25 -0.63
C GLN A 37 1.46 -3.63 -1.44
N SER A 38 2.46 -4.44 -1.80
CA SER A 38 3.51 -4.02 -2.71
C SER A 38 2.93 -3.72 -4.09
N PHE A 39 3.54 -2.76 -4.79
CA PHE A 39 3.24 -2.48 -6.20
C PHE A 39 3.55 -3.65 -7.14
N ARG A 40 4.37 -4.62 -6.70
CA ARG A 40 4.71 -5.82 -7.47
C ARG A 40 3.67 -6.94 -7.32
N ALA A 41 2.82 -6.86 -6.30
CA ALA A 41 1.76 -7.84 -6.10
C ALA A 41 0.57 -7.51 -7.01
N VAL A 42 0.10 -8.51 -7.76
CA VAL A 42 -1.23 -8.49 -8.37
C VAL A 42 -2.22 -8.63 -7.22
N ILE A 43 -2.97 -7.58 -6.91
CA ILE A 43 -3.95 -7.61 -5.80
C ILE A 43 -4.99 -8.68 -6.13
N VAL A 44 -5.00 -9.76 -5.36
CA VAL A 44 -5.98 -10.84 -5.51
C VAL A 44 -7.38 -10.36 -5.09
N ALA A 45 -7.47 -9.53 -4.05
CA ALA A 45 -8.60 -8.66 -3.71
C ALA A 45 -8.18 -7.81 -2.50
N CYS A 46 -8.54 -6.53 -2.46
CA CYS A 46 -8.55 -5.80 -1.20
C CYS A 46 -9.96 -5.96 -0.63
N PRO A 47 -10.20 -6.90 0.30
CA PRO A 47 -11.56 -7.30 0.68
C PRO A 47 -12.35 -6.18 1.34
N ARG A 48 -11.65 -5.21 1.93
CA ARG A 48 -12.22 -3.99 2.51
C ARG A 48 -11.79 -2.76 1.70
N TYR A 49 -11.81 -2.84 0.37
CA TYR A 49 -11.42 -1.69 -0.44
C TYR A 49 -12.48 -0.58 -0.34
N LEU A 50 -12.07 0.58 0.15
CA LEU A 50 -12.92 1.77 0.15
C LEU A 50 -12.16 2.91 -0.52
N SER A 51 -12.67 3.47 -1.62
CA SER A 51 -11.99 4.56 -2.32
C SER A 51 -11.99 5.84 -1.47
N LYS A 52 -10.85 6.53 -1.37
CA LYS A 52 -10.73 7.87 -0.75
C LYS A 52 -11.65 8.92 -1.37
N ARG A 53 -12.08 8.71 -2.62
CA ARG A 53 -13.01 9.61 -3.33
C ARG A 53 -14.48 9.24 -3.13
N SER A 54 -14.76 8.08 -2.53
CA SER A 54 -16.14 7.68 -2.25
C SER A 54 -16.70 8.55 -1.13
N LYS A 55 -17.92 9.09 -1.32
CA LYS A 55 -18.69 9.68 -0.22
C LYS A 55 -18.97 8.55 0.77
N GLN A 56 -18.57 8.70 2.03
CA GLN A 56 -18.82 7.71 3.07
C GLN A 56 -20.31 7.32 3.08
N LYS A 57 -20.63 6.13 2.59
CA LYS A 57 -21.72 5.38 3.20
C LYS A 57 -21.07 4.73 4.40
N LYS A 58 -21.45 5.16 5.61
CA LYS A 58 -21.11 4.42 6.83
C LYS A 58 -21.58 2.99 6.58
N GLU A 59 -20.65 2.05 6.40
CA GLU A 59 -21.00 0.65 6.44
C GLU A 59 -21.21 0.33 7.91
N ASP A 60 -22.49 0.38 8.31
CA ASP A 60 -22.98 -0.23 9.53
C ASP A 60 -22.57 -1.71 9.49
N THR A 61 -21.61 -2.09 10.32
CA THR A 61 -21.34 -3.49 10.60
C THR A 61 -21.99 -3.81 11.94
N ASN A 62 -23.00 -4.67 11.87
CA ASN A 62 -23.72 -5.36 12.94
C ASN A 62 -22.78 -5.98 13.98
#